data_AF-A0A372NNB7-F1
#
_entry.id   AF-A0A372NNB7-F1
#
_cell.length_a   1.000
_cell.length_b   1.000
_cell.length_c   1.000
_cell.angle_alpha   90.00
_cell.angle_beta   90.00
_cell.angle_gamma   90.00
#
_symmetry.space_group_name_H-M   'P 1'
#
loop_
_entity.id
_entity.type
_entity.pdbx_description
1 polymer ?
#
loop_
_entity_poly.entity_id
_entity_poly.type
_entity_poly.pdbx_seq_one_letter_code
_entity_poly.pdbx_strand_id
1 'polypeptide(L)'
;MVDVMVEAFREMQRRLAGTLEDYETPEFKELDGQIAHVFDAIYQHEPQTVEEARTMAGFFLDLIGDNDAGDNIHLIEKVRTIVDDCASRCDLAMEIAHGAGI
;
A
#
# COMPACT_ATOMS: atom_id res chain seq x y z
N MET A 1 23.75 2.29 -34.80
CA MET A 1 24.09 0.96 -34.24
C MET A 1 23.47 0.78 -32.87
N VAL A 2 23.66 1.74 -31.94
CA VAL A 2 22.97 1.77 -30.64
C VAL A 2 21.45 1.87 -30.81
N ASP A 3 20.96 2.69 -31.74
CA ASP A 3 19.51 2.86 -31.96
C ASP A 3 18.81 1.56 -32.39
N VAL A 4 19.46 0.76 -33.25
CA VAL A 4 18.97 -0.55 -33.68
C VAL A 4 18.91 -1.54 -32.51
N MET A 5 19.86 -1.47 -31.58
CA MET A 5 19.86 -2.31 -30.37
C MET A 5 18.78 -1.87 -29.36
N VAL A 6 18.53 -0.56 -29.25
CA VAL A 6 17.45 0.00 -28.42
C VAL A 6 16.07 -0.39 -28.96
N GLU A 7 15.88 -0.35 -30.27
CA GLU A 7 14.64 -0.81 -30.91
C GLU A 7 14.39 -2.31 -30.68
N ALA A 8 15.42 -3.14 -30.87
CA ALA A 8 15.33 -4.57 -30.60
C ALA A 8 15.02 -4.87 -29.13
N PHE A 9 15.62 -4.13 -28.20
CA PHE A 9 15.32 -4.26 -26.76
C PHE A 9 13.87 -3.89 -26.44
N ARG A 10 13.37 -2.78 -26.99
CA ARG A 10 11.96 -2.36 -26.82
C ARG A 10 10.99 -3.36 -27.43
N GLU A 11 11.36 -4.00 -28.53
CA GLU A 11 10.55 -5.05 -29.14
C GLU A 11 10.54 -6.33 -28.29
N MET A 12 11.69 -6.72 -27.74
CA MET A 12 11.77 -7.84 -26.79
C MET A 12 10.98 -7.56 -25.50
N GLN A 13 11.01 -6.34 -24.96
CA GLN A 13 10.18 -5.96 -23.82
C GLN A 13 8.68 -6.03 -24.14
N ARG A 14 8.26 -5.54 -25.30
CA ARG A 14 6.86 -5.65 -25.75
C ARG A 14 6.42 -7.10 -25.92
N ARG A 15 7.28 -7.94 -26.49
CA ARG A 15 7.00 -9.39 -26.62
C ARG A 15 6.94 -10.07 -25.26
N LEU A 16 7.84 -9.72 -24.33
CA LEU A 16 7.81 -10.25 -22.97
C LEU A 16 6.52 -9.85 -22.25
N ALA A 17 6.09 -8.59 -22.36
CA ALA A 17 4.84 -8.11 -21.78
C ALA A 17 3.60 -8.83 -22.36
N GLY A 18 3.52 -8.95 -23.69
CA GLY A 18 2.42 -9.68 -24.33
C GLY A 18 2.42 -11.18 -23.99
N THR A 19 3.60 -11.80 -23.92
CA THR A 19 3.73 -13.19 -23.48
C THR A 19 3.28 -13.36 -22.02
N LEU A 20 3.62 -12.44 -21.12
CA LEU A 20 3.15 -12.49 -19.73
C LEU A 20 1.62 -12.39 -19.66
N GLU A 21 1.00 -11.49 -20.42
CA GLU A 21 -0.45 -11.31 -20.52
C GLU A 21 -1.18 -12.57 -21.06
N ASP A 22 -0.50 -13.33 -21.94
CA ASP A 22 -0.97 -14.62 -22.49
C ASP A 22 -0.80 -15.80 -21.51
N TYR A 23 0.11 -15.69 -20.52
CA TYR A 23 0.34 -16.70 -19.48
C TYR A 23 -0.36 -16.37 -18.15
N GLU A 24 -0.93 -15.18 -18.00
CA GLU A 24 -1.88 -14.88 -16.93
C GLU A 24 -3.12 -15.77 -17.10
N THR A 25 -3.23 -16.78 -16.26
CA THR A 25 -4.37 -17.68 -16.29
C THR A 25 -5.65 -16.92 -15.90
N PRO A 26 -6.83 -17.39 -16.30
CA PRO A 26 -8.09 -16.78 -15.87
C PRO A 26 -8.19 -16.62 -14.35
N GLU A 27 -7.64 -17.56 -13.58
CA GLU A 27 -7.56 -17.52 -12.12
C GLU A 27 -6.66 -16.40 -11.61
N PHE A 28 -5.55 -16.09 -12.31
CA PHE A 28 -4.69 -14.97 -11.97
C PHE A 28 -5.40 -13.64 -12.20
N LYS A 29 -6.08 -13.48 -13.35
CA LYS A 29 -6.84 -12.26 -13.67
C LYS A 29 -8.03 -12.07 -12.72
N GLU A 30 -8.68 -13.15 -12.32
CA GLU A 30 -9.74 -13.11 -11.31
C GLU A 30 -9.19 -12.66 -9.96
N LEU A 31 -8.06 -13.22 -9.51
CA LEU A 31 -7.41 -12.82 -8.27
C LEU A 31 -6.94 -11.36 -8.30
N ASP A 32 -6.33 -10.91 -9.39
CA ASP A 32 -5.92 -9.51 -9.58
C ASP A 32 -7.12 -8.56 -9.52
N GLY A 33 -8.23 -8.90 -10.18
CA GLY A 33 -9.48 -8.16 -10.10
C GLY A 33 -10.08 -8.11 -8.69
N GLN A 34 -10.00 -9.20 -7.94
CA GLN A 34 -10.43 -9.24 -6.53
C GLN A 34 -9.54 -8.36 -5.65
N ILE A 35 -8.22 -8.39 -5.84
CA ILE A 35 -7.27 -7.54 -5.12
C ILE A 35 -7.54 -6.07 -5.41
N ALA A 36 -7.74 -5.69 -6.67
CA ALA A 36 -8.08 -4.33 -7.06
C ALA A 36 -9.39 -3.86 -6.42
N HIS A 37 -10.41 -4.72 -6.40
CA HIS A 37 -11.69 -4.40 -5.76
C HIS A 37 -11.57 -4.18 -4.24
N VAL A 38 -10.80 -5.02 -3.55
CA VAL A 38 -10.53 -4.86 -2.11
C VAL A 38 -9.72 -3.60 -1.84
N PHE A 39 -8.72 -3.31 -2.66
CA PHE A 39 -7.94 -2.08 -2.56
C PHE A 39 -8.83 -0.85 -2.70
N ASP A 40 -9.70 -0.80 -3.70
CA ASP A 40 -10.64 0.31 -3.90
C ASP A 40 -11.58 0.49 -2.71
N ALA A 41 -12.07 -0.62 -2.14
CA ALA A 41 -12.92 -0.57 -0.94
C ALA A 41 -12.16 0.01 0.27
N ILE A 42 -10.90 -0.39 0.49
CA ILE A 42 -10.05 0.16 1.54
C ILE A 42 -9.76 1.65 1.28
N TYR A 43 -9.46 2.02 0.03
CA TYR A 43 -9.14 3.39 -0.35
C TYR A 43 -10.31 4.36 -0.13
N GLN A 44 -11.55 3.91 -0.35
CA GLN A 44 -12.75 4.70 -0.13
C GLN A 44 -13.26 4.68 1.32
N HIS A 45 -12.71 3.81 2.17
CA HIS A 45 -13.16 3.68 3.54
C HIS A 45 -12.66 4.85 4.41
N GLU A 46 -13.57 5.54 5.08
CA GLU A 46 -13.20 6.50 6.13
C GLU A 46 -13.10 5.75 7.48
N PRO A 47 -11.92 5.72 8.13
CA PRO A 47 -11.76 5.00 9.39
C PRO A 47 -12.63 5.64 10.48
N GLN A 48 -13.34 4.79 11.23
CA GLN A 48 -14.25 5.21 12.29
C GLN A 48 -13.58 5.15 13.67
N THR A 49 -12.49 4.41 13.79
CA THR A 49 -11.72 4.27 15.03
C THR A 49 -10.24 4.60 14.83
N VAL A 50 -9.56 4.92 15.92
CA VAL A 50 -8.11 5.14 15.93
C VAL A 50 -7.36 3.88 15.50
N GLU A 51 -7.85 2.70 15.89
CA GLU A 51 -7.27 1.41 15.51
C GLU A 51 -7.44 1.11 14.01
N GLU A 52 -8.60 1.42 13.44
CA GLU A 52 -8.83 1.34 11.99
C GLU A 52 -7.93 2.33 11.24
N ALA A 53 -7.84 3.58 11.69
CA ALA A 53 -6.97 4.58 11.09
C ALA A 53 -5.50 4.16 11.12
N ARG A 54 -5.04 3.57 12.23
CA ARG A 54 -3.69 3.02 12.38
C ARG A 54 -3.44 1.86 11.43
N THR A 55 -4.39 0.93 11.35
CA THR A 55 -4.31 -0.23 10.44
C THR A 55 -4.22 0.21 8.98
N MET A 56 -5.08 1.15 8.56
CA MET A 56 -5.08 1.69 7.21
C MET A 56 -3.79 2.46 6.89
N ALA A 57 -3.30 3.28 7.81
CA ALA A 57 -2.03 3.99 7.63
C ALA A 57 -0.85 3.02 7.49
N GLY A 58 -0.83 1.94 8.29
CA GLY A 58 0.15 0.86 8.17
C GLY A 58 0.12 0.21 6.79
N PHE A 59 -1.07 -0.18 6.33
CA PHE A 59 -1.30 -0.79 5.02
C PHE A 59 -0.76 0.07 3.87
N PHE A 60 -1.08 1.36 3.83
CA PHE A 60 -0.59 2.23 2.75
C PHE A 60 0.92 2.45 2.80
N LEU A 61 1.51 2.51 4.00
CA LEU A 61 2.96 2.63 4.15
C LEU A 61 3.71 1.38 3.71
N ASP A 62 3.17 0.19 3.98
CA ASP A 62 3.70 -1.07 3.45
C ASP A 62 3.67 -1.06 1.92
N LEU A 63 2.53 -0.70 1.32
CA LEU A 63 2.39 -0.63 -0.14
C LEU A 63 3.40 0.34 -0.78
N ILE A 64 3.65 1.49 -0.14
CA ILE A 64 4.67 2.45 -0.60
C ILE A 64 6.07 1.83 -0.49
N GLY A 65 6.38 1.17 0.63
CA GLY A 65 7.68 0.52 0.84
C GLY A 65 7.97 -0.57 -0.18
N ASP A 66 6.97 -1.41 -0.48
CA ASP A 66 7.07 -2.48 -1.46
C ASP A 66 7.28 -1.94 -2.87
N ASN A 67 6.54 -0.88 -3.25
CA ASN A 67 6.67 -0.25 -4.57
C ASN A 67 8.01 0.48 -4.79
N ASP A 68 8.59 1.00 -3.72
CA ASP A 68 9.85 1.75 -3.74
C ASP A 68 11.07 0.84 -3.48
N ALA A 69 10.88 -0.48 -3.46
CA ALA A 69 11.91 -1.48 -3.17
C ALA A 69 12.69 -1.23 -1.86
N GLY A 70 12.07 -0.54 -0.90
CA GLY A 70 12.66 -0.19 0.39
C GLY A 70 13.57 1.05 0.41
N ASP A 71 13.68 1.82 -0.67
CA ASP A 71 14.55 3.02 -0.72
C ASP A 71 14.20 4.04 0.39
N ASN A 72 12.90 4.23 0.66
CA ASN A 72 12.40 5.16 1.67
C ASN A 72 12.03 4.53 3.02
N ILE A 73 12.56 3.35 3.36
CA ILE A 73 12.19 2.62 4.59
C ILE A 73 12.33 3.46 5.88
N HIS A 74 13.36 4.29 5.97
CA HIS A 74 13.61 5.17 7.12
C HIS A 74 12.53 6.25 7.29
N LEU A 75 11.97 6.76 6.18
CA LEU A 75 10.84 7.70 6.23
C LEU A 75 9.56 6.98 6.66
N ILE A 76 9.34 5.77 6.13
CA ILE A 76 8.20 4.93 6.51
C ILE A 76 8.22 4.63 8.01
N GLU A 77 9.36 4.21 8.55
CA GLU A 77 9.54 3.97 9.99
C GLU A 77 9.27 5.24 10.81
N LYS A 78 9.75 6.39 10.34
CA LYS A 78 9.51 7.66 11.04
C LYS A 78 8.02 8.02 11.07
N VAL A 79 7.30 7.83 9.97
CA VAL A 79 5.85 8.07 9.91
C VAL A 79 5.10 7.09 10.80
N ARG A 80 5.50 5.81 10.85
CA ARG A 80 4.93 4.81 11.77
C ARG A 80 5.04 5.23 13.22
N THR A 81 6.22 5.70 13.65
CA THR A 81 6.39 6.21 15.02
C THR A 81 5.42 7.36 15.32
N ILE A 82 5.24 8.29 14.37
CA ILE A 82 4.30 9.42 14.57
C ILE A 82 2.85 8.93 14.70
N VAL A 83 2.44 7.99 13.85
CA VAL A 83 1.09 7.41 13.89
C VAL A 83 0.85 6.69 15.22
N ASP A 84 1.81 5.90 15.68
CA ASP A 84 1.74 5.16 16.95
C ASP A 84 1.72 6.10 18.17
N ASP A 85 2.55 7.14 18.16
CA ASP A 85 2.56 8.18 19.19
C ASP A 85 1.24 8.97 19.22
N CYS A 86 0.64 9.23 18.06
CA CYS A 86 -0.66 9.89 17.98
C CYS A 86 -1.79 9.01 18.52
N ALA A 87 -1.81 7.72 18.14
CA ALA A 87 -2.83 6.78 18.61
C ALA A 87 -2.81 6.65 20.14
N SER A 88 -1.62 6.43 20.72
CA SER A 88 -1.46 6.31 22.18
C SER A 88 -1.85 7.56 22.95
N ARG A 89 -1.65 8.76 22.38
CA ARG A 89 -2.09 10.03 22.99
C ARG A 89 -3.60 10.24 22.90
N CYS A 90 -4.24 9.78 21.83
CA CYS A 90 -5.70 9.80 21.69
C CYS A 90 -6.37 8.86 22.70
N ASP A 91 -5.84 7.65 22.88
CA ASP A 91 -6.34 6.69 23.86
C ASP A 91 -6.24 7.25 25.29
N LEU A 92 -5.10 7.85 25.63
CA LEU A 92 -4.91 8.52 26.93
C LEU A 92 -5.90 9.68 27.13
N ALA A 93 -6.19 10.47 26.09
CA ALA A 93 -7.16 11.56 26.17
C ALA A 93 -8.60 11.05 26.36
N MET A 94 -8.96 9.94 25.71
CA MET A 94 -10.26 9.29 25.92
C MET A 94 -10.40 8.71 27.33
N GLU A 95 -9.37 8.07 27.88
CA GLU A 95 -9.38 7.56 29.26
C GLU A 95 -9.53 8.69 30.29
N ILE A 96 -8.84 9.82 30.10
CA ILE A 96 -9.00 10.99 30.97
C ILE A 96 -10.43 11.55 30.88
N ALA A 97 -11.02 11.61 29.69
CA ALA A 97 -12.40 12.09 29.52
C ALA A 97 -13.44 11.18 30.17
N HIS A 98 -13.21 9.85 30.21
CA HIS A 98 -14.12 8.88 30.83
C HIS A 98 -13.86 8.65 32.33
N GLY A 99 -12.64 8.92 32.80
CA GLY A 99 -12.24 8.78 34.21
C GLY A 99 -12.51 10.01 35.09
N ALA A 100 -12.84 11.16 34.51
CA ALA A 100 -13.12 12.40 35.23
C ALA A 100 -14.60 12.55 35.70
N GLY A 101 -15.35 11.45 35.79
CA GLY A 101 -16.67 11.40 36.42
C GLY A 101 -16.57 11.06 37.91
N ILE A 102 -16.38 12.08 38.75
CA ILE A 102 -16.71 12.04 40.19
C ILE A 102 -18.14 12.55 40.36
#